data_AF-A0A0K6GR93-F1
#
_entry.id   AF-A0A0K6GR93-F1
#
_cell.length_a   1.000
_cell.length_b   1.000
_cell.length_c   1.000
_cell.angle_alpha   90.00
_cell.angle_beta   90.00
_cell.angle_gamma   90.00
#
_symmetry.space_group_name_H-M   'P 1'
#
loop_
_entity.id
_entity.type
_entity.pdbx_description
1 polymer ?
#
loop_
_entity_poly.entity_id
_entity_poly.type
_entity_poly.pdbx_seq_one_letter_code
_entity_poly.pdbx_strand_id
1 'polypeptide(L)'
;MWEVFYSSNFVHQFLLERYKREGREDAEKKSYDNCYPFMYYLQHGKKFYDTARQAPLAIKPVLLFYGNVQLLKACLLTIHADYPESSTVLAHGVSTRKRKKQNYDFFKDEVKIQKHGLFTYFSEKMFHVKHAYGEKFCMKQLLEQIEELTPLFHLYFKQTNVQNKGIHEIIAHYLLLYNLSMICRYETEWWYDLLHSYSNDAYPFIVQFLEVTEHKIPLYLYHYLLDSKKDQD
;
A
#
# COMPACT_ATOMS: atom_id res chain seq x y z
N MET A 1 -5.37 -17.82 4.23
CA MET A 1 -6.06 -16.54 4.50
C MET A 1 -7.04 -16.19 3.39
N TRP A 2 -6.63 -16.12 2.12
CA TRP A 2 -7.44 -15.59 1.03
C TRP A 2 -8.32 -16.61 0.28
N GLU A 3 -8.23 -17.89 0.63
CA GLU A 3 -8.76 -19.01 -0.15
C GLU A 3 -10.30 -19.03 -0.21
N VAL A 4 -10.98 -18.42 0.77
CA VAL A 4 -12.44 -18.23 0.73
C VAL A 4 -12.89 -17.46 -0.52
N PHE A 5 -12.05 -16.55 -1.01
CA PHE A 5 -12.30 -15.75 -2.21
C PHE A 5 -11.89 -16.46 -3.52
N TYR A 6 -11.55 -17.75 -3.50
CA TYR A 6 -11.17 -18.50 -4.71
C TYR A 6 -12.36 -19.22 -5.36
N SER A 7 -13.51 -19.27 -4.69
CA SER A 7 -14.76 -19.77 -5.27
C SER A 7 -15.45 -18.65 -6.03
N SER A 8 -15.58 -18.78 -7.35
CA SER A 8 -16.31 -17.82 -8.19
C SER A 8 -17.77 -17.69 -7.77
N ASN A 9 -18.40 -18.79 -7.33
CA ASN A 9 -19.76 -18.76 -6.80
C ASN A 9 -19.86 -17.91 -5.53
N PHE A 10 -18.91 -18.08 -4.60
CA PHE A 10 -18.88 -17.27 -3.38
C PHE A 10 -18.60 -15.80 -3.71
N VAL A 11 -17.58 -15.51 -4.52
CA VAL A 11 -17.19 -14.15 -4.89
C VAL A 11 -18.32 -13.43 -5.62
N HIS A 12 -19.02 -14.11 -6.53
CA HIS A 12 -20.18 -13.56 -7.21
C HIS A 12 -21.24 -13.09 -6.20
N GLN A 13 -21.64 -13.96 -5.28
CA GLN A 13 -22.63 -13.61 -4.26
C GLN A 13 -22.13 -12.52 -3.31
N PHE A 14 -20.85 -12.58 -2.93
CA PHE A 14 -20.21 -11.59 -2.08
C PHE A 14 -20.23 -10.18 -2.69
N LEU A 15 -19.88 -10.05 -3.98
CA LEU A 15 -19.92 -8.76 -4.69
C LEU A 15 -21.37 -8.31 -4.94
N LEU A 16 -22.26 -9.24 -5.29
CA LEU A 16 -23.68 -8.97 -5.51
C LEU A 16 -24.33 -8.34 -4.28
N GLU A 17 -24.10 -8.92 -3.11
CA GLU A 17 -24.61 -8.39 -1.84
C GLU A 17 -24.09 -6.99 -1.55
N ARG A 18 -22.81 -6.71 -1.83
CA ARG A 18 -22.24 -5.37 -1.65
C ARG A 18 -22.83 -4.34 -2.62
N TYR A 19 -22.92 -4.67 -3.90
CA TYR A 19 -23.48 -3.75 -4.91
C TYR A 19 -24.97 -3.50 -4.71
N LYS A 20 -25.74 -4.50 -4.25
CA LYS A 20 -27.14 -4.31 -3.84
C LYS A 20 -27.25 -3.37 -2.64
N ARG A 21 -26.37 -3.48 -1.64
CA ARG A 21 -26.35 -2.58 -0.47
C ARG A 21 -26.00 -1.13 -0.83
N GLU A 22 -25.28 -0.92 -1.92
CA GLU A 22 -25.01 0.41 -2.50
C GLU A 22 -26.18 0.94 -3.35
N GLY A 23 -27.25 0.16 -3.53
CA GLY A 23 -28.41 0.54 -4.32
C GLY A 23 -28.19 0.50 -5.84
N ARG A 24 -27.20 -0.28 -6.33
CA ARG A 24 -26.98 -0.41 -7.77
C ARG A 24 -28.07 -1.22 -8.45
N GLU A 25 -28.68 -0.65 -9.49
CA GLU A 25 -29.68 -1.35 -10.33
C GLU A 25 -29.04 -2.48 -11.16
N ASP A 26 -27.79 -2.30 -11.58
CA ASP A 26 -27.02 -3.25 -12.39
C ASP A 26 -26.17 -4.22 -11.56
N ALA A 27 -26.46 -4.37 -10.26
CA ALA A 27 -25.67 -5.15 -9.31
C ALA A 27 -25.37 -6.58 -9.79
N GLU A 28 -26.35 -7.29 -10.36
CA GLU A 28 -26.21 -8.66 -10.87
C GLU A 28 -25.16 -8.71 -12.01
N LYS A 29 -25.29 -7.81 -12.99
CA LYS A 29 -24.36 -7.76 -14.12
C LYS A 29 -22.95 -7.42 -13.62
N LYS A 30 -22.83 -6.42 -12.74
CA LYS A 30 -21.54 -5.98 -12.20
C LYS A 30 -20.88 -7.04 -11.32
N SER A 31 -21.63 -7.81 -10.55
CA SER A 31 -21.06 -8.90 -9.74
C SER A 31 -20.50 -10.01 -10.63
N TYR A 32 -21.15 -10.33 -11.76
CA TYR A 32 -20.59 -11.24 -12.76
C TYR A 32 -19.33 -10.68 -13.41
N ASP A 33 -19.39 -9.45 -13.92
CA ASP A 33 -18.27 -8.79 -14.62
C ASP A 33 -17.03 -8.67 -13.73
N ASN A 34 -17.21 -8.32 -12.46
CA ASN A 34 -16.10 -8.08 -11.52
C ASN A 34 -15.64 -9.33 -10.75
N CYS A 35 -16.35 -10.47 -10.86
CA CYS A 35 -16.02 -11.69 -10.13
C CYS A 35 -14.57 -12.13 -10.38
N TYR A 36 -14.22 -12.38 -11.65
CA TYR A 36 -12.85 -12.80 -11.99
C TYR A 36 -11.80 -11.71 -11.79
N PRO A 37 -12.02 -10.43 -12.18
CA PRO A 37 -11.09 -9.35 -11.85
C PRO A 37 -10.73 -9.28 -10.36
N PHE A 38 -11.73 -9.37 -9.47
CA PHE A 38 -11.52 -9.40 -8.03
C PHE A 38 -10.65 -10.60 -7.60
N MET A 39 -11.01 -11.80 -8.05
CA MET A 39 -10.26 -13.03 -7.74
C MET A 39 -8.80 -12.93 -8.21
N TYR A 40 -8.59 -12.44 -9.43
CA TYR A 40 -7.25 -12.32 -10.02
C TYR A 40 -6.40 -11.27 -9.32
N TYR A 41 -6.98 -10.15 -8.88
CA TYR A 41 -6.25 -9.19 -8.05
C TYR A 41 -5.81 -9.80 -6.72
N LEU A 42 -6.68 -10.54 -6.03
CA LEU A 42 -6.29 -11.22 -4.79
C LEU A 42 -5.22 -12.29 -5.01
N GLN A 43 -5.39 -13.15 -6.02
CA GLN A 43 -4.43 -14.22 -6.32
C GLN A 43 -3.07 -13.64 -6.71
N HIS A 44 -3.05 -12.58 -7.54
CA HIS A 44 -1.83 -11.95 -7.97
C HIS A 44 -1.14 -11.21 -6.82
N GLY A 45 -1.90 -10.47 -6.01
CA GLY A 45 -1.40 -9.85 -4.78
C GLY A 45 -0.78 -10.88 -3.84
N LYS A 46 -1.48 -11.99 -3.59
CA LYS A 46 -0.95 -13.10 -2.78
C LYS A 46 0.35 -13.65 -3.37
N LYS A 47 0.43 -13.86 -4.68
CA LYS A 47 1.65 -14.37 -5.33
C LYS A 47 2.83 -13.42 -5.13
N PHE A 48 2.62 -12.11 -5.26
CA PHE A 48 3.65 -11.11 -4.98
C PHE A 48 4.16 -11.19 -3.54
N TYR A 49 3.28 -11.28 -2.54
CA TYR A 49 3.67 -11.41 -1.14
C TYR A 49 4.35 -12.75 -0.83
N ASP A 50 3.86 -13.86 -1.38
CA ASP A 50 4.48 -15.17 -1.23
C ASP A 50 5.91 -15.18 -1.81
N THR A 51 6.10 -14.55 -2.97
CA THR A 51 7.44 -14.39 -3.56
C THR A 51 8.30 -13.41 -2.76
N ALA A 52 7.74 -12.31 -2.25
CA ALA A 52 8.47 -11.34 -1.43
C ALA A 52 9.09 -11.95 -0.16
N ARG A 53 8.38 -12.91 0.48
CA ARG A 53 8.87 -13.64 1.67
C ARG A 53 10.19 -14.37 1.44
N GLN A 54 10.42 -14.85 0.23
CA GLN A 54 11.61 -15.60 -0.14
C GLN A 54 12.62 -14.75 -0.92
N ALA A 55 12.26 -13.51 -1.26
CA ALA A 55 13.06 -12.65 -2.10
C ALA A 55 14.20 -11.99 -1.31
N PRO A 56 15.37 -11.78 -1.94
CA PRO A 56 16.41 -10.96 -1.33
C PRO A 56 15.94 -9.51 -1.15
N LEU A 57 16.48 -8.83 -0.14
CA LEU A 57 16.16 -7.42 0.15
C LEU A 57 16.28 -6.54 -1.09
N ALA A 58 17.24 -6.83 -1.97
CA ALA A 58 17.49 -6.11 -3.21
C ALA A 58 16.23 -5.85 -4.06
N ILE A 59 15.29 -6.81 -4.12
CA ILE A 59 14.07 -6.72 -4.93
C ILE A 59 12.77 -6.73 -4.11
N LYS A 60 12.85 -7.08 -2.82
CA LYS A 60 11.69 -7.23 -1.93
C LYS A 60 10.74 -6.01 -1.92
N PRO A 61 11.22 -4.74 -1.90
CA PRO A 61 10.32 -3.58 -1.93
C PRO A 61 9.41 -3.50 -3.16
N VAL A 62 9.89 -3.89 -4.33
CA VAL A 62 9.10 -3.89 -5.57
C VAL A 62 7.98 -4.92 -5.48
N LEU A 63 8.30 -6.13 -5.01
CA LEU A 63 7.33 -7.20 -4.86
C LEU A 63 6.23 -6.83 -3.85
N LEU A 64 6.62 -6.29 -2.69
CA LEU A 64 5.67 -5.84 -1.67
C LEU A 64 4.80 -4.68 -2.16
N PHE A 65 5.38 -3.71 -2.89
CA PHE A 65 4.63 -2.59 -3.44
C PHE A 65 3.58 -3.06 -4.46
N TYR A 66 3.96 -3.88 -5.44
CA TYR A 66 3.00 -4.37 -6.43
C TYR A 66 2.00 -5.36 -5.84
N GLY A 67 2.39 -6.16 -4.84
CA GLY A 67 1.46 -6.96 -4.06
C GLY A 67 0.39 -6.12 -3.38
N ASN A 68 0.81 -5.07 -2.66
CA ASN A 68 -0.10 -4.13 -1.99
C ASN A 68 -1.06 -3.45 -3.00
N VAL A 69 -0.53 -3.01 -4.15
CA VAL A 69 -1.34 -2.42 -5.24
C VAL A 69 -2.44 -3.38 -5.70
N GLN A 70 -2.15 -4.67 -5.88
CA GLN A 70 -3.17 -5.63 -6.30
C GLN A 70 -4.23 -5.87 -5.22
N LEU A 71 -3.82 -6.00 -3.95
CA LEU A 71 -4.77 -6.19 -2.85
C LEU A 71 -5.70 -4.98 -2.66
N LEU A 72 -5.17 -3.75 -2.79
CA LEU A 72 -5.98 -2.53 -2.76
C LEU A 72 -7.01 -2.48 -3.91
N LYS A 73 -6.63 -2.92 -5.12
CA LYS A 73 -7.55 -3.01 -6.27
C LYS A 73 -8.69 -4.00 -6.01
N ALA A 74 -8.39 -5.15 -5.39
CA ALA A 74 -9.43 -6.08 -4.97
C ALA A 74 -10.40 -5.44 -3.96
N CYS A 75 -9.87 -4.74 -2.95
CA CYS A 75 -10.68 -4.02 -1.98
C CYS A 75 -11.57 -2.94 -2.62
N LEU A 76 -11.03 -2.18 -3.58
CA LEU A 76 -11.77 -1.16 -4.32
C LEU A 76 -12.96 -1.75 -5.08
N LEU A 77 -12.80 -2.89 -5.74
CA LEU A 77 -13.91 -3.54 -6.43
C LEU A 77 -15.06 -3.90 -5.50
N THR A 78 -14.82 -4.07 -4.20
CA THR A 78 -15.91 -4.39 -3.25
C THR A 78 -16.76 -3.21 -2.82
N ILE A 79 -16.28 -1.98 -3.01
CA ILE A 79 -16.99 -0.75 -2.64
C ILE A 79 -17.24 0.18 -3.84
N HIS A 80 -16.78 -0.24 -5.02
CA HIS A 80 -16.83 0.56 -6.23
C HIS A 80 -16.77 -0.32 -7.47
N ALA A 81 -17.94 -0.82 -7.88
CA ALA A 81 -18.07 -1.75 -9.02
C ALA A 81 -17.60 -1.19 -10.38
N ASP A 82 -17.42 0.12 -10.52
CA ASP A 82 -16.92 0.73 -11.76
C ASP A 82 -15.40 0.93 -11.79
N TYR A 83 -14.68 0.50 -10.75
CA TYR A 83 -13.23 0.59 -10.76
C TYR A 83 -12.59 -0.36 -11.80
N PRO A 84 -11.63 0.10 -12.63
CA PRO A 84 -11.18 1.48 -12.80
C PRO A 84 -12.13 2.28 -13.70
N GLU A 85 -12.62 3.43 -13.23
CA GLU A 85 -13.57 4.27 -13.98
C GLU A 85 -12.94 4.91 -15.22
N SER A 86 -11.62 5.11 -15.19
CA SER A 86 -10.84 5.64 -16.32
C SER A 86 -9.37 5.26 -16.21
N SER A 87 -8.59 5.55 -17.25
CA SER A 87 -7.14 5.33 -17.24
C SER A 87 -6.40 6.20 -16.23
N THR A 88 -6.99 7.29 -15.73
CA THR A 88 -6.32 8.21 -14.80
C THR A 88 -6.07 7.58 -13.43
N VAL A 89 -6.90 6.61 -13.02
CA VAL A 89 -6.74 5.89 -11.74
C VAL A 89 -5.81 4.67 -11.84
N LEU A 90 -5.26 4.40 -13.02
CA LEU A 90 -4.28 3.32 -13.23
C LEU A 90 -2.85 3.73 -12.85
N ALA A 91 -2.55 5.03 -12.86
CA ALA A 91 -1.28 5.54 -12.35
C ALA A 91 -1.17 5.32 -10.84
N HIS A 92 0.04 5.35 -10.27
CA HIS A 92 0.22 5.18 -8.82
C HIS A 92 -0.43 6.30 -7.99
N GLY A 93 -0.56 7.52 -8.53
CA GLY A 93 -1.13 8.66 -7.80
C GLY A 93 -0.14 9.38 -6.88
N VAL A 94 1.14 9.01 -6.97
CA VAL A 94 2.25 9.58 -6.22
C VAL A 94 3.52 9.62 -7.07
N SER A 95 4.47 10.47 -6.68
CA SER A 95 5.77 10.58 -7.34
C SER A 95 6.89 10.85 -6.34
N THR A 96 8.09 10.38 -6.65
CA THR A 96 9.34 10.82 -6.01
C THR A 96 10.25 11.47 -7.05
N ARG A 97 11.29 12.17 -6.59
CA ARG A 97 12.37 12.60 -7.50
C ARG A 97 13.04 11.36 -8.09
N LYS A 98 13.11 11.29 -9.42
CA LYS A 98 13.74 10.18 -10.17
C LYS A 98 15.26 10.09 -9.99
N ARG A 99 15.91 11.22 -9.73
CA ARG A 99 17.34 11.33 -9.41
C ARG A 99 17.49 12.00 -8.05
N LYS A 100 18.14 11.33 -7.10
CA LYS A 100 18.43 11.89 -5.78
C LYS A 100 19.58 12.90 -5.84
N LYS A 101 19.67 13.75 -4.81
CA LYS A 101 20.74 14.75 -4.66
C LYS A 101 22.04 14.06 -4.22
N GLN A 102 23.19 14.71 -4.45
CA GLN A 102 24.52 14.19 -4.12
C GLN A 102 24.69 13.76 -2.64
N ASN A 103 23.99 14.41 -1.72
CA ASN A 103 23.93 14.03 -0.30
C ASN A 103 22.55 13.47 0.02
N TYR A 104 22.22 12.33 -0.59
CA TYR A 104 20.93 11.69 -0.37
C TYR A 104 20.82 11.17 1.06
N ASP A 105 19.74 11.55 1.73
CA ASP A 105 19.38 11.13 3.07
C ASP A 105 17.96 10.57 3.00
N PHE A 106 17.83 9.27 3.24
CA PHE A 106 16.56 8.57 3.16
C PHE A 106 15.50 9.17 4.08
N PHE A 107 15.88 9.52 5.31
CA PHE A 107 14.93 10.08 6.29
C PHE A 107 14.37 11.43 5.87
N LYS A 108 15.06 12.16 5.00
CA LYS A 108 14.62 13.46 4.45
C LYS A 108 13.99 13.35 3.06
N ASP A 109 13.91 12.14 2.50
CA ASP A 109 13.29 11.95 1.19
C ASP A 109 11.77 12.14 1.25
N GLU A 110 11.19 12.52 0.12
CA GLU A 110 9.78 12.91 0.04
C GLU A 110 9.03 12.15 -1.05
N VAL A 111 7.79 11.78 -0.76
CA VAL A 111 6.79 11.38 -1.77
C VAL A 111 5.79 12.51 -1.93
N LYS A 112 5.51 12.89 -3.18
CA LYS A 112 4.56 13.94 -3.55
C LYS A 112 3.28 13.32 -4.09
N ILE A 113 2.13 13.77 -3.59
CA ILE A 113 0.81 13.36 -4.05
C ILE A 113 0.52 13.97 -5.44
N GLN A 114 0.01 13.14 -6.36
CA GLN A 114 -0.38 13.56 -7.71
C GLN A 114 -1.89 13.86 -7.78
N LYS A 115 -2.32 14.53 -8.85
CA LYS A 115 -3.71 14.96 -9.01
C LYS A 115 -4.68 13.77 -9.13
N HIS A 116 -4.23 12.72 -9.79
CA HIS A 116 -5.00 11.51 -10.06
C HIS A 116 -4.12 10.28 -9.92
N GLY A 117 -4.74 9.14 -9.62
CA GLY A 117 -4.11 7.83 -9.57
C GLY A 117 -4.74 6.95 -8.51
N LEU A 118 -4.24 5.73 -8.40
CA LEU A 118 -4.68 4.74 -7.45
C LEU A 118 -4.62 5.29 -6.01
N PHE A 119 -3.52 5.95 -5.63
CA PHE A 119 -3.35 6.52 -4.30
C PHE A 119 -4.48 7.45 -3.90
N THR A 120 -4.73 8.51 -4.69
CA THR A 120 -5.79 9.47 -4.41
C THR A 120 -7.16 8.80 -4.39
N TYR A 121 -7.36 7.79 -5.25
CA TYR A 121 -8.62 7.08 -5.37
C TYR A 121 -8.90 6.20 -4.15
N PHE A 122 -7.98 5.33 -3.75
CA PHE A 122 -8.21 4.44 -2.61
C PHE A 122 -8.23 5.20 -1.29
N SER A 123 -7.38 6.22 -1.13
CA SER A 123 -7.33 7.04 0.08
C SER A 123 -8.69 7.68 0.37
N GLU A 124 -9.33 8.24 -0.66
CA GLU A 124 -10.64 8.87 -0.53
C GLU A 124 -11.76 7.84 -0.41
N LYS A 125 -11.78 6.80 -1.25
CA LYS A 125 -12.92 5.87 -1.34
C LYS A 125 -12.95 4.84 -0.22
N MET A 126 -11.79 4.34 0.22
CA MET A 126 -11.71 3.28 1.25
C MET A 126 -11.57 3.84 2.66
N PHE A 127 -10.90 5.00 2.82
CA PHE A 127 -10.53 5.53 4.13
C PHE A 127 -11.03 6.95 4.38
N HIS A 128 -11.78 7.54 3.45
CA HIS A 128 -12.32 8.89 3.56
C HIS A 128 -11.25 9.99 3.79
N VAL A 129 -10.00 9.72 3.40
CA VAL A 129 -8.88 10.66 3.54
C VAL A 129 -8.62 11.35 2.20
N LYS A 130 -8.88 12.65 2.14
CA LYS A 130 -8.55 13.51 1.00
C LYS A 130 -7.18 14.14 1.18
N HIS A 131 -6.41 14.17 0.10
CA HIS A 131 -5.08 14.78 0.05
C HIS A 131 -5.03 15.92 -0.95
N ALA A 132 -4.28 16.97 -0.61
CA ALA A 132 -4.12 18.09 -1.52
C ALA A 132 -3.15 17.72 -2.66
N TYR A 133 -3.43 18.20 -3.87
CA TYR A 133 -2.48 18.03 -4.97
C TYR A 133 -1.14 18.68 -4.62
N GLY A 134 -0.08 17.89 -4.74
CA GLY A 134 1.27 18.34 -4.44
C GLY A 134 1.65 18.38 -2.97
N GLU A 135 0.76 17.91 -2.08
CA GLU A 135 1.11 17.54 -0.70
C GLU A 135 2.30 16.58 -0.70
N LYS A 136 3.13 16.68 0.33
CA LYS A 136 4.36 15.89 0.45
C LYS A 136 4.46 15.24 1.81
N PHE A 137 4.94 14.00 1.79
CA PHE A 137 5.24 13.24 2.99
C PHE A 137 6.72 12.88 3.05
N CYS A 138 7.34 13.17 4.19
CA CYS A 138 8.74 12.86 4.47
C CYS A 138 8.88 11.43 5.01
N MET A 139 9.91 10.68 4.59
CA MET A 139 10.06 9.27 4.98
C MET A 139 10.15 9.09 6.49
N LYS A 140 10.89 9.95 7.21
CA LYS A 140 10.94 9.90 8.67
C LYS A 140 9.53 9.98 9.29
N GLN A 141 8.71 10.91 8.82
CA GLN A 141 7.35 11.12 9.34
C GLN A 141 6.43 9.92 9.06
N LEU A 142 6.60 9.28 7.91
CA LEU A 142 5.84 8.07 7.57
C LEU A 142 6.26 6.88 8.42
N LEU A 143 7.57 6.70 8.67
CA LEU A 143 8.09 5.64 9.53
C LEU A 143 7.63 5.82 10.99
N GLU A 144 7.50 7.06 11.45
CA GLU A 144 6.91 7.38 12.77
C GLU A 144 5.47 6.88 12.92
N GLN A 145 4.74 6.61 11.81
CA GLN A 145 3.38 6.06 11.88
C GLN A 145 3.35 4.54 12.07
N ILE A 146 4.51 3.87 12.01
CA ILE A 146 4.62 2.42 12.13
C ILE A 146 5.02 2.10 13.56
N GLU A 147 4.07 1.65 14.37
CA GLU A 147 4.25 1.43 15.81
C GLU A 147 5.43 0.50 16.12
N GLU A 148 5.63 -0.53 15.30
CA GLU A 148 6.70 -1.51 15.44
C GLU A 148 8.11 -0.88 15.30
N LEU A 149 8.22 0.30 14.69
CA LEU A 149 9.49 1.03 14.56
C LEU A 149 9.78 1.95 15.77
N THR A 150 8.84 2.09 16.70
CA THR A 150 9.01 2.94 17.90
C THR A 150 10.29 2.65 18.67
N PRO A 151 10.70 1.38 18.91
CA PRO A 151 11.96 1.09 19.59
C PRO A 151 13.19 1.63 18.84
N LEU A 152 13.20 1.62 17.50
CA LEU A 152 14.28 2.20 16.72
C LEU A 152 14.30 3.73 16.85
N PHE A 153 13.13 4.39 16.85
CA PHE A 153 13.06 5.83 17.08
C PHE A 153 13.58 6.23 18.46
N HIS A 154 13.28 5.43 19.49
CA HIS A 154 13.82 5.64 20.84
C HIS A 154 15.34 5.49 20.85
N LEU A 155 15.88 4.47 20.18
CA LEU A 155 17.30 4.16 20.17
C LEU A 155 18.12 5.21 19.40
N TYR A 156 17.74 5.49 18.15
CA TYR A 156 18.50 6.32 17.20
C TYR A 156 18.19 7.82 17.31
N PHE A 157 16.94 8.19 17.61
CA PHE A 157 16.51 9.60 17.64
C PHE A 157 16.20 10.13 19.04
N LYS A 158 16.33 9.30 20.10
CA LYS A 158 15.99 9.65 21.50
C LYS A 158 14.57 10.22 21.66
N GLN A 159 13.68 9.83 20.76
CA GLN A 159 12.33 10.37 20.65
C GLN A 159 11.38 9.60 21.54
N THR A 160 11.05 10.10 22.73
CA THR A 160 10.24 9.36 23.72
C THR A 160 8.75 9.34 23.42
N ASN A 161 8.24 10.34 22.70
CA ASN A 161 6.85 10.43 22.25
C ASN A 161 6.79 10.47 20.72
N VAL A 162 6.52 9.32 20.09
CA VAL A 162 6.18 9.28 18.67
C VAL A 162 4.70 9.63 18.58
N GLN A 163 4.39 10.92 18.34
CA GLN A 163 3.02 11.33 18.12
C GLN A 163 2.57 10.83 16.74
N ASN A 164 1.57 9.96 16.72
CA ASN A 164 0.86 9.58 15.51
C ASN A 164 0.17 10.84 14.96
N LYS A 165 0.58 11.28 13.77
CA LYS A 165 0.15 12.58 13.20
C LYS A 165 -1.21 12.49 12.49
N GLY A 166 -1.95 11.41 12.71
CA GLY A 166 -3.27 11.21 12.11
C GLY A 166 -3.21 10.79 10.64
N ILE A 167 -2.08 10.24 10.17
CA ILE A 167 -2.02 9.59 8.86
C ILE A 167 -2.52 8.17 9.03
N HIS A 168 -3.50 7.78 8.22
CA HIS A 168 -3.98 6.41 8.21
C HIS A 168 -2.83 5.43 7.91
N GLU A 169 -2.70 4.36 8.69
CA GLU A 169 -1.51 3.49 8.62
C GLU A 169 -1.32 2.86 7.22
N ILE A 170 -2.39 2.40 6.57
CA ILE A 170 -2.32 1.86 5.19
C ILE A 170 -1.78 2.90 4.19
N ILE A 171 -2.08 4.19 4.39
CA ILE A 171 -1.53 5.28 3.57
C ILE A 171 -0.01 5.37 3.79
N ALA A 172 0.45 5.32 5.05
CA ALA A 172 1.88 5.35 5.36
C ALA A 172 2.63 4.18 4.71
N HIS A 173 2.11 2.95 4.84
CA HIS A 173 2.68 1.77 4.19
C HIS A 173 2.75 1.91 2.67
N TYR A 174 1.68 2.40 2.02
CA TYR A 174 1.66 2.60 0.57
C TYR A 174 2.74 3.59 0.12
N LEU A 175 2.86 4.73 0.80
CA LEU A 175 3.81 5.78 0.45
C LEU A 175 5.27 5.33 0.66
N LEU A 176 5.55 4.63 1.76
CA LEU A 176 6.86 4.05 2.05
C LEU A 176 7.25 2.97 1.02
N LEU A 177 6.33 2.04 0.72
CA LEU A 177 6.57 1.00 -0.30
C LEU A 177 6.77 1.60 -1.69
N TYR A 178 5.99 2.61 -2.05
CA TYR A 178 6.18 3.32 -3.32
C TYR A 178 7.59 3.90 -3.40
N ASN A 179 8.02 4.65 -2.37
CA ASN A 179 9.35 5.26 -2.32
C ASN A 179 10.47 4.21 -2.41
N LEU A 180 10.43 3.17 -1.59
CA LEU A 180 11.43 2.11 -1.59
C LEU A 180 11.47 1.33 -2.91
N SER A 181 10.31 1.09 -3.54
CA SER A 181 10.24 0.47 -4.87
C SER A 181 10.88 1.33 -5.96
N MET A 182 10.90 2.66 -5.79
CA MET A 182 11.58 3.57 -6.70
C MET A 182 13.09 3.57 -6.44
N ILE A 183 13.50 3.61 -5.17
CA ILE A 183 14.92 3.57 -4.79
C ILE A 183 15.60 2.30 -5.32
N CYS A 184 15.05 1.12 -5.04
CA CYS A 184 15.74 -0.12 -5.43
C CYS A 184 15.79 -0.36 -6.94
N ARG A 185 14.98 0.37 -7.74
CA ARG A 185 15.00 0.28 -9.21
C ARG A 185 15.81 1.37 -9.89
N TYR A 186 15.85 2.57 -9.32
CA TYR A 186 16.40 3.75 -10.00
C TYR A 186 17.60 4.38 -9.28
N GLU A 187 17.84 4.04 -8.01
CA GLU A 187 18.97 4.52 -7.20
C GLU A 187 19.81 3.31 -6.77
N THR A 188 20.23 2.49 -7.74
CA THR A 188 20.86 1.19 -7.51
C THR A 188 22.16 1.30 -6.73
N GLU A 189 22.98 2.32 -6.98
CA GLU A 189 24.24 2.54 -6.24
C GLU A 189 23.95 2.74 -4.75
N TRP A 190 23.11 3.72 -4.40
CA TRP A 190 22.76 3.96 -2.99
C TRP A 190 22.08 2.75 -2.34
N TRP A 191 21.20 2.06 -3.08
CA TRP A 191 20.51 0.88 -2.56
C TRP A 191 21.48 -0.27 -2.25
N TYR A 192 22.42 -0.55 -3.14
CA TYR A 192 23.40 -1.61 -2.91
C TYR A 192 24.44 -1.21 -1.86
N ASP A 193 24.85 0.06 -1.81
CA ASP A 193 25.71 0.58 -0.75
C ASP A 193 25.05 0.44 0.63
N LEU A 194 23.75 0.75 0.74
CA LEU A 194 22.96 0.52 1.96
C LEU A 194 22.98 -0.95 2.37
N LEU A 195 22.83 -1.89 1.41
CA LEU A 195 22.75 -3.33 1.68
C LEU A 195 24.11 -3.97 2.01
N HIS A 196 25.23 -3.41 1.56
CA HIS A 196 26.57 -4.00 1.72
C HIS A 196 27.44 -3.29 2.75
N SER A 197 27.36 -1.96 2.83
CA SER A 197 28.26 -1.18 3.71
C SER A 197 27.75 -1.10 5.15
N TYR A 198 26.43 -1.30 5.35
CA TYR A 198 25.74 -1.12 6.64
C TYR A 198 26.03 0.22 7.34
N SER A 199 26.53 1.21 6.60
CA SER A 199 27.04 2.48 7.14
C SER A 199 25.96 3.55 7.35
N ASN A 200 24.71 3.23 7.03
CA ASN A 200 23.60 4.18 7.03
C ASN A 200 22.51 3.74 8.00
N ASP A 201 22.16 4.62 8.94
CA ASP A 201 21.14 4.41 9.96
C ASP A 201 19.74 4.11 9.39
N ALA A 202 19.49 4.37 8.10
CA ALA A 202 18.26 3.98 7.42
C ALA A 202 18.10 2.45 7.31
N TYR A 203 19.19 1.68 7.31
CA TYR A 203 19.16 0.23 7.12
C TYR A 203 18.22 -0.49 8.11
N PRO A 204 18.38 -0.36 9.44
CA PRO A 204 17.51 -1.05 10.40
C PRO A 204 16.03 -0.64 10.25
N PHE A 205 15.75 0.63 9.96
CA PHE A 205 14.38 1.09 9.74
C PHE A 205 13.75 0.47 8.51
N ILE A 206 14.48 0.42 7.39
CA ILE A 206 13.99 -0.15 6.13
C ILE A 206 13.75 -1.65 6.28
N VAL A 207 14.69 -2.39 6.87
CA VAL A 207 14.57 -3.84 7.06
C VAL A 207 13.36 -4.16 7.94
N GLN A 208 13.25 -3.50 9.11
CA GLN A 208 12.13 -3.74 10.01
C GLN A 208 10.80 -3.33 9.38
N PHE A 209 10.75 -2.21 8.65
CA PHE A 209 9.54 -1.81 7.91
C PHE A 209 9.12 -2.86 6.87
N LEU A 210 10.06 -3.41 6.10
CA LEU A 210 9.78 -4.42 5.09
C LEU A 210 9.28 -5.74 5.70
N GLU A 211 9.76 -6.09 6.90
CA GLU A 211 9.24 -7.23 7.67
C GLU A 211 7.81 -6.97 8.15
N VAL A 212 7.56 -5.81 8.79
CA VAL A 212 6.23 -5.44 9.27
C VAL A 212 5.22 -5.41 8.13
N THR A 213 5.53 -4.72 7.03
CA THR A 213 4.60 -4.54 5.91
C THR A 213 4.31 -5.83 5.14
N GLU A 214 5.19 -6.83 5.20
CA GLU A 214 5.01 -8.15 4.58
C GLU A 214 3.88 -8.95 5.24
N HIS A 215 3.65 -8.72 6.53
CA HIS A 215 2.63 -9.43 7.31
C HIS A 215 1.39 -8.56 7.57
N LYS A 216 1.59 -7.30 7.96
CA LYS A 216 0.54 -6.41 8.46
C LYS A 216 -0.45 -5.99 7.37
N ILE A 217 0.04 -5.60 6.20
CA ILE A 217 -0.82 -5.10 5.12
C ILE A 217 -1.75 -6.18 4.55
N PRO A 218 -1.29 -7.41 4.24
CA PRO A 218 -2.21 -8.48 3.84
C PRO A 218 -3.28 -8.74 4.89
N LEU A 219 -2.92 -8.75 6.18
CA LEU A 219 -3.86 -8.99 7.27
C LEU A 219 -4.92 -7.88 7.36
N TYR A 220 -4.51 -6.61 7.31
CA TYR A 220 -5.43 -5.47 7.34
C TYR A 220 -6.40 -5.46 6.16
N LEU A 221 -5.91 -5.67 4.94
CA LEU A 221 -6.77 -5.70 3.76
C LEU A 221 -7.67 -6.95 3.75
N TYR A 222 -7.26 -8.04 4.40
CA TYR A 222 -8.11 -9.21 4.59
C TYR A 222 -9.28 -8.91 5.53
N HIS A 223 -9.00 -8.28 6.68
CA HIS A 223 -10.05 -7.85 7.61
C HIS A 223 -11.00 -6.84 6.98
N TYR A 224 -10.48 -5.85 6.25
CA TYR A 224 -11.30 -4.92 5.48
C TYR A 224 -12.29 -5.61 4.52
N LEU A 225 -11.85 -6.72 3.89
CA LEU A 225 -12.70 -7.50 2.98
C LEU A 225 -13.73 -8.38 3.71
N LEU A 226 -13.44 -8.84 4.92
CA LEU A 226 -14.40 -9.60 5.73
C LEU A 226 -15.43 -8.69 6.40
N ASP A 227 -15.04 -7.48 6.76
CA ASP A 227 -15.94 -6.55 7.42
C ASP A 227 -17.10 -6.17 6.48
N SER A 228 -18.31 -6.48 6.95
CA SER A 228 -19.53 -6.39 6.16
C SER A 228 -20.38 -5.15 6.47
N LYS A 229 -19.85 -4.18 7.24
CA LYS A 229 -20.26 -2.77 7.50
C LYS A 229 -20.05 -2.42 8.98
N LYS A 230 -19.32 -1.33 9.31
CA LYS A 230 -19.73 -0.35 10.34
C LYS A 230 -18.89 0.94 10.55
N ASP A 231 -17.86 1.27 9.76
CA ASP A 231 -17.10 2.52 9.98
C ASP A 231 -17.29 3.56 8.86
N GLN A 232 -18.55 3.85 8.52
CA GLN A 232 -18.93 5.04 7.73
C GLN A 232 -19.47 6.17 8.61
N ASP A 233 -19.18 6.13 9.92
CA ASP A 233 -19.38 7.24 10.86
C ASP A 233 -18.02 7.69 11.44
#